data_AF-A0A2M7JP68-F1
#
_entry.id   AF-A0A2M7JP68-F1
#
_cell.length_a   1.000
_cell.length_b   1.000
_cell.length_c   1.000
_cell.angle_alpha   90.00
_cell.angle_beta   90.00
_cell.angle_gamma   90.00
#
_symmetry.space_group_name_H-M   'P 1'
#
loop_
_entity.id
_entity.type
_entity.pdbx_description
1 polymer ?
#
loop_
_entity_poly.entity_id
_entity_poly.type
_entity_poly.pdbx_seq_one_letter_code
_entity_poly.pdbx_strand_id
1 'polypeptide(L)'
;MAKLTHFDKKGRAKMVDVSKKKETVREAVVRGSIFMNPRTFKSILSGKIAKGDVLAVAKVAGIMAAKKTSEIIPMCHPLNLSHVEINFYPFEKE
;
A
#
# COMPACT_ATOMS: atom_id res chain seq x y z
N MET A 1 11.69 -7.92 24.26
CA MET A 1 10.79 -7.32 23.25
C MET A 1 11.39 -6.02 22.77
N ALA A 2 11.32 -5.72 21.47
CA ALA A 2 11.80 -4.45 20.94
C ALA A 2 10.97 -3.28 21.51
N LYS A 3 11.63 -2.16 21.81
CA LYS A 3 11.00 -0.97 22.38
C LYS A 3 10.12 -0.28 21.32
N LEU A 4 8.86 -0.02 21.63
CA LEU A 4 7.95 0.72 20.75
C LEU A 4 8.44 2.17 20.60
N THR A 5 8.54 2.66 19.36
CA THR A 5 9.08 3.99 19.06
C THR A 5 8.02 5.06 18.89
N HIS A 6 6.80 4.69 18.47
CA HIS A 6 5.65 5.59 18.33
C HIS A 6 4.90 5.87 19.65
N PHE A 7 5.46 5.51 20.79
CA PHE A 7 4.92 5.82 22.11
C PHE A 7 5.92 6.63 22.93
N ASP A 8 5.42 7.59 23.70
CA ASP A 8 6.21 8.33 24.69
C ASP A 8 6.40 7.51 25.99
N LYS A 9 7.10 8.10 26.97
CA LYS A 9 7.35 7.44 28.27
C LYS A 9 6.08 7.23 29.11
N LYS A 10 4.98 7.91 28.76
CA LYS A 10 3.67 7.83 29.41
C LYS A 10 2.70 6.91 28.64
N GLY A 11 3.17 6.22 27.61
CA GLY A 11 2.35 5.33 26.79
C GLY A 11 1.41 6.06 25.83
N ARG A 12 1.65 7.34 25.53
CA ARG A 12 0.86 8.13 24.56
C ARG A 12 1.49 8.06 23.19
N ALA A 13 0.65 8.00 22.15
CA ALA A 13 1.12 7.99 20.77
C ALA A 13 1.90 9.28 20.44
N LYS A 14 2.99 9.14 19.69
CA LYS A 14 3.78 10.26 19.17
C LYS A 14 4.38 9.96 17.81
N MET A 15 4.49 10.99 16.99
CA MET A 15 5.34 10.96 15.80
C MET A 15 6.80 11.06 16.25
N VAL A 16 7.67 10.21 15.68
CA VAL A 16 9.09 10.16 16.07
C VAL A 16 9.83 11.28 15.34
N ASP A 17 10.63 12.08 16.03
CA ASP A 17 11.54 13.03 15.38
C ASP A 17 12.65 12.26 14.62
N VAL A 18 12.75 12.52 13.32
CA VAL A 18 13.73 11.90 12.41
C VAL A 18 14.73 12.91 11.84
N SER A 19 14.73 14.17 12.25
CA SER A 19 15.56 15.25 11.67
C SER A 19 17.07 15.01 11.77
N LYS A 20 17.52 14.18 12.71
CA LYS A 20 18.94 13.80 12.86
C LYS A 20 19.36 12.60 12.00
N LYS A 21 18.41 11.95 11.30
CA LYS A 21 18.72 10.82 10.43
C LYS A 21 19.23 11.33 9.08
N LYS A 22 20.26 10.68 8.55
CA LYS A 22 20.75 10.96 7.20
C LYS A 22 19.73 10.47 6.16
N GLU A 23 19.54 11.27 5.12
CA GLU A 23 18.77 10.87 3.95
C GLU A 23 19.53 9.79 3.17
N THR A 24 18.78 8.81 2.68
CA THR A 24 19.28 7.70 1.87
C THR A 24 18.19 7.32 0.87
N VAL A 25 18.57 6.67 -0.23
CA VAL A 25 17.59 6.01 -1.10
C VAL A 25 16.96 4.85 -0.33
N ARG A 26 15.65 4.71 -0.41
CA ARG A 26 14.87 3.70 0.31
C ARG A 26 13.83 3.09 -0.61
N GLU A 27 13.64 1.79 -0.47
CA GLU A 27 12.64 1.01 -1.20
C GLU A 27 11.92 0.08 -0.22
N ALA A 28 10.64 -0.17 -0.49
CA ALA A 28 9.85 -1.17 0.20
C ALA A 28 8.95 -1.90 -0.79
N VAL A 29 8.93 -3.23 -0.73
CA VAL A 29 8.10 -4.09 -1.57
C VAL A 29 7.12 -4.85 -0.68
N VAL A 30 5.84 -4.82 -1.06
CA VAL A 30 4.75 -5.50 -0.34
C VAL A 30 3.86 -6.28 -1.30
N ARG A 31 3.19 -7.32 -0.80
CA ARG A 31 2.25 -8.13 -1.56
C ARG A 31 0.98 -8.38 -0.75
N GLY A 32 -0.15 -8.43 -1.45
CA GLY A 32 -1.43 -8.93 -0.93
C GLY A 32 -2.13 -9.79 -1.98
N SER A 33 -3.20 -10.48 -1.57
CA SER A 33 -4.01 -11.33 -2.44
C SER A 33 -5.49 -11.06 -2.22
N ILE A 34 -6.27 -11.13 -3.30
CA ILE A 34 -7.73 -11.03 -3.26
C ILE A 34 -8.30 -12.35 -3.76
N PHE A 35 -9.01 -13.06 -2.89
CA PHE A 35 -9.73 -14.28 -3.26
C PHE A 35 -11.15 -13.93 -3.72
N MET A 36 -11.61 -14.60 -4.76
CA MET A 36 -12.91 -14.34 -5.37
C MET A 36 -13.47 -15.60 -6.03
N ASN A 37 -14.73 -15.54 -6.42
CA ASN A 37 -15.36 -16.63 -7.16
C ASN A 37 -14.68 -16.85 -8.53
N PRO A 38 -14.56 -18.10 -9.02
CA PRO A 38 -13.95 -18.41 -10.30
C PRO A 38 -14.59 -17.66 -11.48
N ARG A 39 -15.92 -17.47 -11.45
CA ARG A 39 -16.63 -16.68 -12.47
C ARG A 39 -16.16 -15.22 -12.51
N THR A 40 -15.95 -14.61 -11.34
CA THR A 40 -15.44 -13.23 -11.25
C THR A 40 -14.04 -13.15 -11.79
N PHE A 41 -13.16 -14.07 -11.38
CA PHE A 41 -11.78 -14.14 -11.86
C PHE A 41 -11.70 -14.23 -13.38
N LYS A 42 -12.45 -15.16 -13.99
CA LYS A 42 -12.54 -15.30 -15.47
C LYS A 42 -13.09 -14.04 -16.15
N SER A 43 -14.04 -13.35 -15.51
CA SER A 43 -14.60 -12.10 -16.05
C SER A 43 -13.58 -10.96 -16.03
N ILE A 44 -12.75 -10.87 -14.99
CA ILE A 44 -11.65 -9.90 -14.90
C ILE A 44 -10.64 -10.18 -16.01
N LEU A 45 -10.17 -11.43 -16.14
CA LEU A 45 -9.15 -11.80 -17.12
C LEU A 45 -9.61 -11.62 -18.57
N SER A 46 -10.89 -11.84 -18.84
CA SER A 46 -11.45 -11.65 -20.18
C SER A 46 -11.80 -10.18 -20.50
N GLY A 47 -11.65 -9.25 -19.55
CA GLY A 47 -12.05 -7.86 -19.72
C GLY A 47 -13.56 -7.63 -19.82
N LYS A 48 -14.38 -8.65 -19.54
CA LYS A 48 -15.85 -8.62 -19.72
C LYS A 48 -16.59 -8.20 -18.45
N ILE A 49 -16.03 -7.25 -17.71
CA ILE A 49 -16.71 -6.66 -16.55
C ILE A 49 -17.51 -5.44 -16.99
N ALA A 50 -18.78 -5.37 -16.56
CA ALA A 50 -19.68 -4.25 -16.85
C ALA A 50 -19.14 -2.88 -16.42
N LYS A 51 -18.19 -2.85 -15.47
CA LYS A 51 -17.53 -1.66 -14.93
C LYS A 51 -16.22 -1.29 -15.66
N GLY A 52 -15.86 -1.98 -16.75
CA GLY A 52 -14.63 -1.75 -17.50
C GLY A 52 -13.39 -2.41 -16.87
N ASP A 53 -12.21 -1.85 -17.14
CA ASP A 53 -10.92 -2.38 -16.66
C ASP A 53 -10.73 -2.12 -15.17
N VAL A 54 -11.08 -3.12 -14.35
CA VAL A 54 -10.97 -3.04 -12.90
C VAL A 54 -9.53 -3.05 -12.39
N LEU A 55 -8.57 -3.62 -13.14
CA LEU A 55 -7.17 -3.68 -12.72
C LEU A 55 -6.49 -2.33 -12.97
N ALA A 56 -6.78 -1.66 -14.08
CA ALA A 56 -6.32 -0.29 -14.32
C ALA A 56 -6.83 0.68 -13.25
N VAL A 57 -8.13 0.60 -12.91
CA VAL A 57 -8.71 1.41 -11.83
C VAL A 57 -8.05 1.10 -10.49
N ALA A 58 -7.85 -0.17 -10.15
CA ALA A 58 -7.18 -0.59 -8.91
C ALA A 58 -5.73 -0.09 -8.84
N LYS A 59 -4.99 -0.08 -9.96
CA LYS A 59 -3.63 0.47 -10.04
C LYS A 59 -3.60 1.96 -9.69
N VAL A 60 -4.46 2.76 -10.32
CA VAL A 60 -4.54 4.20 -10.05
C VAL A 60 -4.93 4.46 -8.59
N ALA A 61 -5.94 3.75 -8.09
CA ALA A 61 -6.39 3.87 -6.70
C ALA A 61 -5.26 3.54 -5.70
N GLY A 62 -4.50 2.47 -5.94
CA GLY A 62 -3.37 2.10 -5.09
C GLY A 62 -2.23 3.12 -5.12
N ILE A 63 -1.90 3.69 -6.28
CA ILE A 63 -0.90 4.77 -6.40
C ILE A 63 -1.36 6.02 -5.63
N MET A 64 -2.65 6.37 -5.71
CA MET A 64 -3.21 7.47 -4.92
C MET A 64 -3.16 7.18 -3.42
N ALA A 65 -3.50 5.95 -3.01
CA ALA A 65 -3.44 5.53 -1.61
C ALA A 65 -2.02 5.60 -1.05
N ALA A 66 -1.00 5.15 -1.81
CA ALA A 66 0.40 5.24 -1.41
C ALA A 66 0.82 6.69 -1.10
N LYS A 67 0.45 7.64 -1.96
CA LYS A 67 0.73 9.07 -1.74
C LYS A 67 -0.03 9.67 -0.55
N LYS A 68 -1.20 9.13 -0.22
CA LYS A 68 -2.05 9.57 0.90
C LYS A 68 -1.76 8.85 2.22
N THR A 69 -0.71 8.02 2.28
CA THR A 69 -0.41 7.19 3.46
C THR A 69 -0.35 8.00 4.76
N SER A 70 0.31 9.16 4.78
CA SER A 70 0.42 10.01 5.98
C SER A 70 -0.89 10.70 6.38
N GLU A 71 -1.86 10.83 5.47
CA GLU A 71 -3.21 11.30 5.81
C GLU A 71 -4.03 10.20 6.50
N ILE A 72 -3.75 8.93 6.19
CA ILE A 72 -4.50 7.77 6.66
C ILE A 72 -3.89 7.18 7.94
N ILE A 73 -2.56 7.13 8.03
CA ILE A 73 -1.83 6.50 9.14
C ILE A 73 -1.33 7.57 10.11
N PRO A 74 -1.89 7.69 11.34
CA PRO A 74 -1.72 8.87 12.18
C PRO A 74 -0.29 9.29 12.49
N MET A 75 0.62 8.33 12.68
CA MET A 75 2.00 8.60 13.10
C MET A 75 3.02 8.48 11.95
N CYS A 76 2.57 8.32 10.70
CA CYS A 76 3.44 8.31 9.53
C CYS A 76 3.89 9.73 9.19
N HIS A 77 5.18 9.88 8.89
CA HIS A 77 5.70 11.12 8.32
C HIS A 77 5.17 11.33 6.90
N PRO A 78 4.88 12.57 6.48
CA PRO A 78 4.71 12.88 5.07
C PRO A 78 6.04 12.66 4.35
N LEU A 79 6.02 11.87 3.28
CA LEU A 79 7.21 11.55 2.47
C LEU A 79 6.94 11.88 1.00
N ASN A 80 7.92 12.48 0.35
CA ASN A 80 7.90 12.67 -1.10
C ASN A 80 8.27 11.35 -1.77
N LEU A 81 7.27 10.64 -2.30
CA LEU A 81 7.49 9.40 -3.04
C LEU A 81 8.03 9.71 -4.45
N SER A 82 9.23 9.23 -4.75
CA SER A 82 9.83 9.39 -6.08
C SER A 82 9.22 8.44 -7.12
N HIS A 83 8.76 7.26 -6.69
CA HIS A 83 8.19 6.23 -7.56
C HIS A 83 7.19 5.35 -6.78
N VAL A 84 6.12 4.93 -7.46
CA VAL A 84 5.16 3.94 -6.94
C VAL A 84 4.75 3.02 -8.10
N GLU A 85 4.93 1.72 -7.92
CA GLU A 85 4.52 0.69 -8.88
C GLU A 85 3.57 -0.31 -8.24
N ILE A 86 2.57 -0.75 -9.01
CA ILE A 86 1.65 -1.82 -8.60
C ILE A 86 1.50 -2.79 -9.76
N ASN A 87 1.75 -4.06 -9.46
CA ASN A 87 1.65 -5.17 -10.40
C ASN A 87 0.65 -6.20 -9.89
N PHE A 88 -0.13 -6.76 -10.82
CA PHE A 88 -1.10 -7.81 -10.53
C PHE A 88 -0.61 -9.12 -11.13
N TYR A 89 -0.69 -10.19 -10.34
CA TYR A 89 -0.29 -11.53 -10.73
C TYR A 89 -1.49 -12.45 -10.56
N PRO A 90 -2.33 -12.63 -11.61
CA PRO A 90 -3.43 -13.58 -11.56
C PRO A 90 -2.91 -14.99 -11.29
N PHE A 91 -3.52 -15.67 -10.33
CA PHE A 91 -3.17 -17.03 -9.96
C PHE A 91 -4.45 -17.84 -9.77
N GLU A 92 -4.59 -18.92 -10.52
CA GLU A 92 -5.64 -19.92 -10.34
C GLU A 92 -5.01 -21.11 -9.62
N LYS A 93 -5.58 -21.48 -8.46
CA LYS A 93 -5.13 -22.65 -7.72
C LYS A 93 -5.72 -23.88 -8.43
N GLU A 94 -4.85 -24.78 -8.88
CA GLU A 94 -5.25 -26.09 -9.45
C GLU A 94 -6.18 -26.87 -8.49
#